data_AF-A0A1S9CHR9-F1
#
_entry.id   AF-A0A1S9CHR9-F1
#
_cell.length_a   1.000
_cell.length_b   1.000
_cell.length_c   1.000
_cell.angle_alpha   90.00
_cell.angle_beta   90.00
_cell.angle_gamma   90.00
#
_symmetry.space_group_name_H-M   'P 1'
#
loop_
_entity.id
_entity.type
_entity.pdbx_description
1 polymer ?
#
loop_
_entity_poly.entity_id
_entity_poly.type
_entity_poly.pdbx_seq_one_letter_code
_entity_poly.pdbx_strand_id
1 'polypeptide(L)' 'MGFILLIIGIGICIFARRIVIGRMQIEEKDKSEIELLISGAILAVRLAGIITSVVGFIFLLIQ' A
#
# COMPACT_ATOMS: atom_id res chain seq x y z
N MET A 1 -1.25 -18.62 10.55
CA MET A 1 -1.96 -17.66 9.68
C MET A 1 -1.32 -16.27 9.70
N GLY A 2 -0.82 -15.80 10.85
CA GLY A 2 -0.15 -14.49 10.97
C GLY A 2 1.02 -14.26 10.01
N PHE A 3 1.83 -15.29 9.74
CA PHE A 3 2.97 -15.19 8.81
C PHE A 3 2.57 -14.77 7.38
N ILE A 4 1.48 -15.34 6.87
CA ILE A 4 0.97 -15.01 5.53
C ILE A 4 0.50 -13.55 5.49
N LEU A 5 -0.16 -13.11 6.57
CA LEU A 5 -0.67 -11.76 6.72
C LEU A 5 0.47 -10.73 6.81
N LEU A 6 1.57 -11.09 7.49
CA LEU A 6 2.80 -10.30 7.56
C LEU A 6 3.44 -10.14 6.18
N ILE A 7 3.58 -11.24 5.42
CA ILE A 7 4.14 -11.22 4.06
C ILE A 7 3.29 -10.36 3.13
N ILE A 8 1.96 -10.48 3.21
CA ILE A 8 1.05 -9.67 2.42
C ILE A 8 1.19 -8.19 2.79
N GLY A 9 1.23 -7.84 4.07
CA GLY A 9 1.43 -6.47 4.53
C GLY A 9 2.74 -5.85 4.01
N ILE A 10 3.84 -6.59 4.10
CA ILE A 10 5.15 -6.16 3.57
C ILE A 10 5.09 -6.02 2.05
N GLY A 11 4.46 -6.96 1.36
CA GLY A 11 4.22 -6.91 -0.08
C GLY A 11 3.47 -5.64 -0.49
N ILE A 12 2.41 -5.29 0.23
CA ILE A 12 1.64 -4.06 -0.02
C ILE A 12 2.53 -2.82 0.17
N CYS A 13 3.35 -2.76 1.21
CA CYS A 13 4.26 -1.62 1.43
C CYS A 13 5.30 -1.45 0.30
N ILE A 14 5.87 -2.56 -0.21
CA ILE A 14 6.87 -2.53 -1.28
C ILE A 14 6.22 -2.19 -2.63
N PHE A 15 5.06 -2.78 -2.92
CA PHE A 15 4.38 -2.63 -4.20
C PHE A 15 3.41 -1.45 -4.27
N ALA A 16 3.18 -0.70 -3.18
CA ALA A 16 2.27 0.43 -3.12
C ALA A 16 2.42 1.39 -4.31
N ARG A 17 3.65 1.74 -4.66
CA ARG A 17 3.94 2.62 -5.80
C ARG A 17 3.52 2.02 -7.15
N ARG A 18 3.80 0.73 -7.37
CA ARG A 18 3.42 0.02 -8.60
C ARG A 18 1.90 -0.16 -8.70
N ILE A 19 1.23 -0.46 -7.58
CA ILE A 19 -0.22 -0.64 -7.51
C ILE A 19 -0.93 0.67 -7.90
N VAL A 20 -0.51 1.81 -7.32
CA VAL A 20 -1.15 3.09 -7.59
C VAL A 20 -0.90 3.55 -9.03
N ILE A 21 0.35 3.50 -9.50
CA ILE A 21 0.70 3.93 -10.88
C ILE A 21 0.03 3.04 -11.93
N GLY A 22 -0.02 1.72 -11.71
CA GLY A 22 -0.65 0.80 -12.65
C GLY A 22 -2.18 0.86 -12.66
N ARG A 23 -2.80 1.44 -11.63
CA ARG A 23 -4.26 1.57 -11.50
C ARG A 23 -4.78 2.95 -11.89
N MET A 24 -3.96 3.99 -11.80
CA MET A 24 -4.33 5.31 -12.30
C MET A 24 -4.13 5.35 -13.81
N GLN A 25 -5.24 5.30 -14.56
CA GLN A 25 -5.28 5.73 -15.95
C GLN A 25 -5.22 7.26 -15.96
N ILE A 26 -4.02 7.79 -16.11
CA ILE A 26 -3.77 9.23 -16.09
C ILE A 26 -4.11 9.79 -17.46
N GLU A 27 -5.28 10.43 -17.59
CA GLU A 27 -5.55 11.33 -18.71
C GLU A 27 -4.69 12.59 -18.52
N GLU A 28 -3.91 12.97 -19.54
CA GLU A 28 -2.81 13.96 -19.49
C GLU A 28 -3.20 15.39 -19.08
N LYS A 29 -4.46 15.66 -18.74
CA LYS A 29 -5.01 17.01 -18.70
C LYS A 29 -4.55 17.86 -17.51
N ASP A 30 -4.15 17.27 -16.38
CA ASP A 30 -3.67 18.01 -15.20
C ASP A 30 -2.56 17.26 -14.43
N LYS A 31 -1.31 17.43 -14.88
CA LYS A 31 -0.15 16.70 -14.32
C LYS A 31 0.12 17.03 -12.83
N SER A 32 -0.14 18.25 -12.38
CA SER A 32 0.14 18.69 -11.01
C SER A 32 -0.87 18.17 -9.98
N GLU A 33 -2.16 18.21 -10.29
CA GLU A 33 -3.20 17.66 -9.39
C GLU A 33 -3.09 16.12 -9.32
N ILE A 34 -2.78 15.49 -10.46
CA ILE A 34 -2.61 14.05 -10.54
C ILE A 34 -1.38 13.58 -9.75
N GLU A 35 -0.27 14.32 -9.76
CA GLU A 35 0.90 13.99 -8.92
C GLU A 35 0.56 14.00 -7.42
N LEU A 36 -0.21 14.99 -6.97
CA LEU A 36 -0.69 15.07 -5.58
C LEU A 36 -1.61 13.88 -5.23
N LEU A 37 -2.53 13.54 -6.12
CA LEU A 37 -3.42 12.38 -6.00
C LEU A 37 -2.65 11.05 -5.95
N ILE A 38 -1.66 10.86 -6.82
CA ILE A 38 -0.78 9.68 -6.83
C ILE A 38 -0.02 9.60 -5.51
N SER A 39 0.58 10.71 -5.08
CA SER A 39 1.38 10.75 -3.85
C SER A 39 0.53 10.42 -2.63
N GLY A 40 -0.68 11.00 -2.54
CA GLY A 40 -1.66 10.70 -1.50
C GLY A 40 -2.12 9.24 -1.52
N ALA A 41 -2.40 8.69 -2.71
CA ALA A 41 -2.79 7.30 -2.87
C ALA A 41 -1.66 6.33 -2.48
N ILE A 42 -0.42 6.61 -2.85
CA ILE A 42 0.75 5.81 -2.43
C ILE A 42 0.88 5.83 -0.90
N LEU A 43 0.69 7.00 -0.29
CA LEU A 43 0.75 7.16 1.16
C LEU A 43 -0.34 6.33 1.85
N ALA A 44 -1.58 6.38 1.36
CA ALA A 44 -2.71 5.62 1.89
C ALA A 44 -2.49 4.11 1.78
N VAL A 45 -2.01 3.62 0.63
CA VAL A 45 -1.70 2.20 0.42
C VAL A 45 -0.55 1.75 1.32
N ARG A 46 0.48 2.58 1.51
CA ARG A 46 1.57 2.28 2.45
C ARG A 46 1.06 2.18 3.89
N LEU A 47 0.21 3.10 4.32
CA LEU A 47 -0.43 3.07 5.64
C LEU A 47 -1.24 1.78 5.84
N ALA A 48 -2.04 1.40 4.85
CA ALA A 48 -2.77 0.13 4.89
C ALA A 48 -1.83 -1.07 5.03
N GLY A 49 -0.75 -1.14 4.25
CA GLY A 49 0.25 -2.20 4.35
C GLY A 49 0.96 -2.26 5.70
N ILE A 50 1.26 -1.11 6.32
CA ILE A 50 1.84 -1.04 7.68
C ILE A 50 0.85 -1.62 8.70
N ILE A 51 -0.41 -1.19 8.66
CA ILE A 51 -1.44 -1.70 9.57
C ILE A 51 -1.62 -3.21 9.40
N THR A 52 -1.71 -3.70 8.17
CA THR A 52 -1.81 -5.14 7.88
C THR A 52 -0.58 -5.90 8.39
N SER A 53 0.62 -5.34 8.24
CA SER A 53 1.86 -5.93 8.76
C SER A 53 1.85 -6.01 10.29
N VAL A 54 1.44 -4.94 10.97
CA VAL A 54 1.35 -4.90 12.44
C VAL A 54 0.32 -5.92 12.95
N VAL A 55 -0.85 -6.01 12.32
CA VAL A 55 -1.86 -7.01 12.66
C VAL A 55 -1.33 -8.43 12.43
N GLY A 56 -0.66 -8.67 11.30
CA GLY A 56 -0.04 -9.96 11.00
C GLY A 56 1.05 -10.35 12.01
N PHE A 57 1.83 -9.37 12.49
CA PHE A 57 2.84 -9.57 13.52
C PHE A 57 2.22 -9.88 14.88
N ILE A 58 1.17 -9.16 15.29
CA ILE A 58 0.43 -9.44 16.52
C ILE A 58 -0.15 -10.86 16.47
N PHE A 59 -0.71 -11.27 15.33
CA PHE A 59 -1.19 -12.64 15.11
C PHE A 59 -0.09 -13.70 15.18
N LEU A 60 1.18 -13.35 14.88
CA LEU A 60 2.32 -14.26 15.07
C LEU A 60 2.72 -14.41 16.53
N LEU A 61 2.55 -13.38 17.35
CA LEU A 61 2.90 -13.41 18.77
C LEU A 61 1.84 -14.12 19.63
N ILE A 62 0.58 -14.07 19.20
CA ILE A 62 -0.56 -14.70 19.88
C ILE A 62 -0.66 -16.21 19.57
N GLN A 63 -0.07 -16.65 18.45
CA GLN A 63 -0.19 -18.02 17.93
C GLN A 63 1.01 -18.87 18.36
#